data_AF-A0A7J6HTS6-F1
#
_entry.id   AF-A0A7J6HTS6-F1
#
_cell.length_a   1.000
_cell.length_b   1.000
_cell.length_c   1.000
_cell.angle_alpha   90.00
_cell.angle_beta   90.00
_cell.angle_gamma   90.00
#
_symmetry.space_group_name_H-M   'P 1'
#
loop_
_entity.id
_entity.type
_entity.pdbx_description
1 polymer ?
#
loop_
_entity_poly.entity_id
_entity_poly.type
_entity_poly.pdbx_seq_one_letter_code
_entity_poly.pdbx_strand_id
1 'polypeptide(L)'
;MTNQKDANKPKGRGMTKKNDINNLKAQGRKTKLEWNEKGEPIGTAYADMQSWIGVKARSTIPLNYDDWRHVDSKLKEKIWKNTYDAFKLPETYKPKLLSDAGKMMKSFKKLLTRTIILPIAKSGRIEELRATPEKYPELNNEEWNDFVLTRLTPEFLALSEAQVPRAKMNLSHHRSPRRGMPNVEQDL
;
A
#
# COMPACT_ATOMS: atom_id res chain seq x y z
N MET A 1 -11.40 27.99 -30.84
CA MET A 1 -10.06 27.88 -30.21
C MET A 1 -9.98 26.51 -29.55
N THR A 2 -9.29 25.56 -30.19
CA THR A 2 -9.17 24.17 -29.75
C THR A 2 -8.10 24.07 -28.66
N ASN A 3 -8.49 23.62 -27.47
CA ASN A 3 -7.58 23.36 -26.34
C ASN A 3 -6.66 22.18 -26.69
N GLN A 4 -5.42 22.48 -27.10
CA GLN A 4 -4.33 21.50 -27.13
C GLN A 4 -3.97 21.15 -25.68
N LYS A 5 -4.54 20.07 -25.16
CA LYS A 5 -4.12 19.49 -23.88
C LYS A 5 -2.71 18.91 -24.03
N ASP A 6 -1.77 19.49 -23.29
CA ASP A 6 -0.47 18.96 -22.83
C ASP A 6 -0.11 17.52 -23.24
N ALA A 7 0.23 17.30 -24.51
CA ALA A 7 0.62 15.99 -25.02
C ALA A 7 2.06 15.57 -24.63
N ASN A 8 2.79 16.42 -23.89
CA ASN A 8 4.24 16.26 -23.68
C ASN A 8 4.68 16.16 -22.20
N LYS A 9 3.77 15.79 -21.29
CA LYS A 9 4.18 15.50 -19.90
C LYS A 9 4.71 14.07 -19.80
N PRO A 10 5.97 13.84 -19.36
CA PRO A 10 6.50 12.49 -19.22
C PRO A 10 5.62 11.68 -18.27
N LYS A 11 5.21 10.48 -18.70
CA LYS A 11 4.42 9.58 -17.86
C LYS A 11 5.21 9.31 -16.57
N GLY A 12 4.57 9.59 -15.43
CA GLY A 12 5.16 9.30 -14.13
C GLY A 12 5.42 7.80 -13.93
N ARG A 13 6.21 7.44 -12.93
CA ARG A 13 6.49 6.03 -12.61
C ARG A 13 5.18 5.25 -12.36
N GLY A 14 5.04 4.14 -13.08
CA GLY A 14 3.93 3.19 -12.91
C GLY A 14 3.98 2.44 -11.57
N MET A 15 2.94 1.65 -11.30
CA MET A 15 2.87 0.82 -10.11
C MET A 15 3.96 -0.26 -10.13
N THR A 16 4.68 -0.44 -9.01
CA THR A 16 5.60 -1.57 -8.87
C THR A 16 4.81 -2.87 -8.73
N LYS A 17 5.17 -3.88 -9.54
CA LYS A 17 4.63 -5.25 -9.45
C LYS A 17 5.63 -6.25 -8.87
N LYS A 18 6.88 -5.81 -8.63
CA LYS A 18 8.01 -6.64 -8.20
C LYS A 18 8.13 -7.93 -9.06
N ASN A 19 8.21 -7.75 -10.37
CA ASN A 19 8.26 -8.87 -11.34
C ASN A 19 9.45 -9.80 -11.11
N ASP A 20 10.59 -9.28 -10.67
CA ASP A 20 11.77 -10.10 -10.36
C ASP A 20 11.46 -11.17 -9.30
N ILE A 21 10.68 -10.81 -8.27
CA ILE A 21 10.23 -11.73 -7.23
C ILE A 21 9.17 -12.70 -7.77
N ASN A 22 8.22 -12.24 -8.62
CA ASN A 22 7.27 -13.14 -9.28
C ASN A 22 8.00 -14.19 -10.13
N ASN A 23 9.03 -13.79 -10.88
CA ASN A 23 9.81 -14.66 -11.75
C ASN A 23 10.62 -15.69 -10.94
N LEU A 24 11.28 -15.27 -9.85
CA LEU A 24 11.97 -16.19 -8.95
C LEU A 24 11.01 -17.20 -8.31
N LYS A 25 9.84 -16.73 -7.86
CA LYS A 25 8.78 -17.59 -7.33
C LYS A 25 8.30 -18.61 -8.38
N ALA A 26 8.10 -18.19 -9.63
CA ALA A 26 7.68 -19.08 -10.72
C ALA A 26 8.71 -20.18 -11.03
N GLN A 27 9.99 -19.92 -10.78
CA GLN A 27 11.07 -20.90 -10.86
C GLN A 27 11.18 -21.80 -9.61
N GLY A 28 10.27 -21.67 -8.64
CA GLY A 28 10.32 -22.40 -7.36
C GLY A 28 11.41 -21.92 -6.41
N ARG A 29 12.05 -20.77 -6.67
CA ARG A 29 13.14 -20.23 -5.85
C ARG A 29 12.58 -19.26 -4.81
N LYS A 30 13.04 -19.44 -3.56
CA LYS A 30 12.74 -18.54 -2.44
C LYS A 30 13.93 -17.65 -2.12
N THR A 31 13.68 -16.34 -2.02
CA THR A 31 14.68 -15.37 -1.57
C THR A 31 15.02 -15.63 -0.11
N LYS A 32 16.32 -15.75 0.21
CA LYS A 32 16.81 -15.91 1.58
C LYS A 32 16.76 -14.55 2.29
N LEU A 33 16.33 -14.55 3.55
CA LEU A 33 16.38 -13.38 4.42
C LEU A 33 17.58 -13.47 5.37
N GLU A 34 18.12 -12.31 5.67
CA GLU A 34 19.11 -12.12 6.73
C GLU A 34 18.39 -11.72 8.01
N TRP A 35 18.90 -12.16 9.15
CA TRP A 35 18.28 -11.95 10.46
C TRP A 35 19.33 -11.37 11.42
N ASN A 36 18.92 -10.41 12.24
CA ASN A 36 19.76 -9.90 13.32
C ASN A 36 19.72 -10.83 14.55
N GLU A 37 20.54 -10.55 15.56
CA GLU A 37 20.60 -11.32 16.82
C GLU A 37 19.26 -11.36 17.57
N LYS A 38 18.39 -10.36 17.34
CA LYS A 38 17.05 -10.26 17.93
C LYS A 38 15.99 -11.04 17.14
N GLY A 39 16.38 -11.74 16.08
CA GLY A 39 15.46 -12.49 15.23
C GLY A 39 14.57 -11.62 14.35
N GLU A 40 15.00 -10.40 14.02
CA GLU A 40 14.32 -9.52 13.07
C GLU A 40 14.99 -9.58 11.69
N PRO A 41 14.20 -9.61 10.60
CA PRO A 41 14.75 -9.63 9.27
C PRO A 41 15.34 -8.27 8.88
N ILE A 42 16.52 -8.31 8.28
CA ILE A 42 17.31 -7.14 7.87
C ILE A 42 17.75 -7.30 6.41
N GLY A 43 18.49 -6.33 5.88
CA GLY A 43 19.00 -6.39 4.51
C GLY A 43 18.05 -5.84 3.45
N THR A 44 18.55 -5.80 2.21
CA THR A 44 17.79 -5.42 1.02
C THR A 44 16.66 -6.40 0.71
N ALA A 45 16.89 -7.70 0.94
CA ALA A 45 15.89 -8.74 0.79
C ALA A 45 14.66 -8.51 1.70
N TYR A 46 14.86 -7.98 2.91
CA TYR A 46 13.74 -7.60 3.79
C TYR A 46 12.96 -6.40 3.24
N ALA A 47 13.64 -5.37 2.73
CA ALA A 47 12.99 -4.22 2.11
C ALA A 47 12.16 -4.63 0.86
N ASP A 48 12.69 -5.60 0.10
CA ASP A 48 11.99 -6.21 -1.02
C ASP A 48 10.77 -7.03 -0.59
N MET A 49 10.88 -7.78 0.51
CA MET A 49 9.76 -8.48 1.12
C MET A 49 8.66 -7.51 1.58
N GLN A 50 9.00 -6.43 2.27
CA GLN A 50 8.03 -5.41 2.68
C GLN A 50 7.33 -4.77 1.48
N SER A 51 8.08 -4.49 0.42
CA SER A 51 7.52 -4.00 -0.84
C SER A 51 6.59 -5.02 -1.49
N TRP A 52 6.95 -6.31 -1.47
CA TRP A 52 6.14 -7.41 -1.98
C TRP A 52 4.84 -7.59 -1.21
N ILE A 53 4.89 -7.57 0.13
CA ILE A 53 3.71 -7.59 1.00
C ILE A 53 2.77 -6.45 0.62
N GLY A 54 3.30 -5.24 0.42
CA GLY A 54 2.53 -4.09 -0.03
C GLY A 54 1.87 -4.31 -1.39
N VAL A 55 2.56 -4.92 -2.36
CA VAL A 55 1.98 -5.27 -3.67
C VAL A 55 0.83 -6.26 -3.50
N LYS A 56 1.05 -7.36 -2.77
CA LYS A 56 0.03 -8.41 -2.60
C LYS A 56 -1.15 -7.96 -1.75
N ALA A 57 -0.94 -7.12 -0.74
CA ALA A 57 -2.02 -6.52 0.03
C ALA A 57 -2.93 -5.66 -0.86
N ARG A 58 -2.36 -4.83 -1.73
CA ARG A 58 -3.14 -3.98 -2.64
C ARG A 58 -3.90 -4.76 -3.72
N SER A 59 -3.30 -5.83 -4.25
CA SER A 59 -3.92 -6.62 -5.32
C SER A 59 -4.89 -7.68 -4.81
N THR A 60 -4.84 -8.04 -3.53
CA THR A 60 -5.63 -9.15 -2.96
C THR A 60 -6.78 -8.66 -2.10
N ILE A 61 -6.64 -7.50 -1.44
CA ILE A 61 -7.66 -6.98 -0.53
C ILE A 61 -8.55 -5.97 -1.26
N PRO A 62 -9.85 -6.24 -1.39
CA PRO A 62 -10.82 -5.30 -1.94
C PRO A 62 -10.85 -3.95 -1.23
N LEU A 63 -11.21 -2.89 -1.96
CA LEU A 63 -11.29 -1.54 -1.39
C LEU A 63 -12.47 -1.33 -0.43
N ASN A 64 -13.47 -2.21 -0.43
CA ASN A 64 -14.64 -2.13 0.44
C ASN A 64 -14.33 -2.46 1.93
N TYR A 65 -13.22 -3.12 2.26
CA TYR A 65 -12.90 -3.47 3.65
C TYR A 65 -12.37 -2.28 4.47
N ASP A 66 -13.18 -1.62 5.27
CA ASP A 66 -12.74 -0.46 6.05
C ASP A 66 -11.72 -0.78 7.16
N ASP A 67 -11.86 -1.92 7.82
CA ASP A 67 -10.93 -2.38 8.86
C ASP A 67 -10.30 -3.73 8.51
N TRP A 68 -8.99 -3.83 8.75
CA TRP A 68 -8.21 -5.05 8.62
C TRP A 68 -8.77 -6.20 9.47
N ARG A 69 -9.38 -5.87 10.60
CA ARG A 69 -10.01 -6.86 11.50
C ARG A 69 -11.13 -7.63 10.79
N HIS A 70 -11.89 -6.96 9.93
CA HIS A 70 -13.02 -7.53 9.20
C HIS A 70 -12.65 -8.23 7.89
N VAL A 71 -11.40 -8.10 7.43
CA VAL A 71 -10.92 -8.79 6.23
C VAL A 71 -10.98 -10.30 6.43
N ASP A 72 -11.58 -11.01 5.46
CA ASP A 72 -11.68 -12.48 5.45
C ASP A 72 -10.32 -13.15 5.68
N SER A 73 -10.32 -14.18 6.53
CA SER A 73 -9.17 -15.02 6.82
C SER A 73 -8.60 -15.66 5.55
N LYS A 74 -9.44 -15.99 4.57
CA LYS A 74 -8.99 -16.54 3.27
C LYS A 74 -8.10 -15.57 2.50
N LEU A 75 -8.42 -14.28 2.51
CA LEU A 75 -7.64 -13.24 1.84
C LEU A 75 -6.31 -13.00 2.57
N LYS A 76 -6.34 -12.96 3.91
CA LYS A 76 -5.15 -12.90 4.74
C LYS A 76 -4.23 -14.08 4.48
N GLU A 77 -4.78 -15.28 4.42
CA GLU A 77 -4.06 -16.52 4.14
C GLU A 77 -3.43 -16.50 2.73
N LYS A 78 -4.14 -15.96 1.74
CA LYS A 78 -3.61 -15.79 0.38
C LYS A 78 -2.38 -14.88 0.35
N ILE A 79 -2.36 -13.80 1.13
CA ILE A 79 -1.18 -12.92 1.26
C ILE A 79 -0.02 -13.65 1.95
N TRP A 80 -0.33 -14.38 3.03
CA TRP A 80 0.66 -15.18 3.75
C TRP A 80 1.32 -16.21 2.82
N LYS A 81 0.52 -17.09 2.20
CA LYS A 81 1.00 -18.13 1.27
C LYS A 81 1.81 -17.51 0.13
N ASN A 82 1.33 -16.44 -0.47
CA ASN A 82 2.05 -15.79 -1.57
C ASN A 82 3.43 -15.29 -1.17
N THR A 83 3.58 -14.74 0.04
CA THR A 83 4.87 -14.28 0.55
C THR A 83 5.75 -15.43 1.02
N TYR A 84 5.16 -16.43 1.67
CA TYR A 84 5.85 -17.64 2.11
C TYR A 84 6.44 -18.44 0.95
N ASP A 85 5.80 -18.45 -0.21
CA ASP A 85 6.32 -19.08 -1.43
C ASP A 85 7.47 -18.28 -2.05
N ALA A 86 7.54 -16.97 -1.82
CA ALA A 86 8.55 -16.09 -2.42
C ALA A 86 9.80 -15.94 -1.52
N PHE A 87 9.66 -16.08 -0.21
CA PHE A 87 10.71 -15.83 0.77
C PHE A 87 10.87 -17.00 1.76
N LYS A 88 12.10 -17.24 2.21
CA LYS A 88 12.37 -18.21 3.28
C LYS A 88 12.01 -17.60 4.64
N LEU A 89 10.79 -17.86 5.11
CA LEU A 89 10.24 -17.32 6.35
C LEU A 89 9.90 -18.42 7.35
N PRO A 90 10.11 -18.21 8.66
CA PRO A 90 9.54 -19.07 9.69
C PRO A 90 8.03 -18.81 9.83
N GLU A 91 7.26 -19.84 10.17
CA GLU A 91 5.80 -19.72 10.32
C GLU A 91 5.40 -18.77 11.46
N THR A 92 6.25 -18.66 12.49
CA THR A 92 6.11 -17.70 13.60
C THR A 92 6.06 -16.24 13.14
N TYR A 93 6.54 -15.93 11.93
CA TYR A 93 6.51 -14.58 11.38
C TYR A 93 5.14 -14.18 10.80
N LYS A 94 4.23 -15.13 10.61
CA LYS A 94 2.90 -14.91 10.01
C LYS A 94 2.11 -13.77 10.66
N PRO A 95 1.99 -13.65 12.00
CA PRO A 95 1.26 -12.55 12.63
C PRO A 95 1.84 -11.17 12.30
N LYS A 96 3.17 -11.06 12.28
CA LYS A 96 3.87 -9.80 11.96
C LYS A 96 3.64 -9.40 10.51
N LEU A 97 3.74 -10.36 9.59
CA LEU A 97 3.49 -10.15 8.16
C LEU A 97 2.05 -9.66 7.91
N LEU A 98 1.06 -10.28 8.55
CA LEU A 98 -0.35 -9.88 8.42
C LEU A 98 -0.59 -8.49 9.03
N SER A 99 0.07 -8.16 10.14
CA SER A 99 0.03 -6.80 10.71
C SER A 99 0.59 -5.76 9.74
N ASP A 100 1.72 -6.05 9.09
CA ASP A 100 2.32 -5.16 8.09
C ASP A 100 1.43 -5.03 6.85
N ALA A 101 0.82 -6.13 6.37
CA ALA A 101 -0.16 -6.07 5.28
C ALA A 101 -1.36 -5.15 5.61
N GLY A 102 -1.87 -5.22 6.85
CA GLY A 102 -2.93 -4.32 7.31
C GLY A 102 -2.53 -2.84 7.32
N LYS A 103 -1.28 -2.52 7.72
CA LYS A 103 -0.74 -1.16 7.63
C LYS A 103 -0.61 -0.68 6.18
N MET A 104 -0.18 -1.57 5.28
CA MET A 104 -0.06 -1.26 3.85
C MET A 104 -1.42 -1.01 3.19
N MET A 105 -2.45 -1.80 3.56
CA MET A 105 -3.83 -1.58 3.13
C MET A 105 -4.32 -0.17 3.53
N LYS A 106 -4.18 0.18 4.81
CA LYS A 106 -4.59 1.51 5.32
C LYS A 106 -3.81 2.64 4.63
N SER A 107 -2.50 2.47 4.47
CA SER A 107 -1.63 3.45 3.82
C SER A 107 -2.00 3.66 2.35
N PHE A 108 -2.37 2.60 1.64
CA PHE A 108 -2.80 2.67 0.25
C PHE A 108 -4.13 3.42 0.09
N LYS A 109 -5.14 3.11 0.92
CA LYS A 109 -6.41 3.86 0.92
C LYS A 109 -6.22 5.34 1.21
N LYS A 110 -5.34 5.67 2.17
CA LYS A 110 -4.95 7.05 2.47
C LYS A 110 -4.27 7.74 1.28
N LEU A 111 -3.39 7.02 0.57
CA LEU A 111 -2.74 7.52 -0.62
C LEU A 111 -3.77 7.87 -1.70
N LEU A 112 -4.65 6.94 -2.06
CA LEU A 112 -5.72 7.15 -3.06
C LEU A 112 -6.58 8.38 -2.71
N THR A 113 -7.00 8.45 -1.45
CA THR A 113 -7.83 9.56 -0.96
C THR A 113 -7.11 10.91 -1.11
N ARG A 114 -5.85 10.98 -0.66
CA ARG A 114 -5.08 12.23 -0.64
C ARG A 114 -4.64 12.68 -2.04
N THR A 115 -4.25 11.76 -2.91
CA THR A 115 -3.61 12.11 -4.19
C THR A 115 -4.58 12.15 -5.36
N ILE A 116 -5.74 11.48 -5.26
CA ILE A 116 -6.70 11.34 -6.36
C ILE A 116 -8.05 11.92 -5.94
N ILE A 117 -8.70 11.34 -4.93
CA ILE A 117 -10.10 11.65 -4.60
C ILE A 117 -10.26 13.10 -4.16
N LEU A 118 -9.57 13.53 -3.09
CA LEU A 118 -9.75 14.87 -2.54
C LEU A 118 -9.32 16.00 -3.50
N PRO A 119 -8.18 15.90 -4.22
CA PRO A 119 -7.81 16.92 -5.21
C PRO A 119 -8.84 17.07 -6.33
N ILE A 120 -9.36 15.95 -6.86
CA ILE A 120 -10.35 15.98 -7.95
C ILE A 120 -11.68 16.56 -7.44
N ALA A 121 -12.15 16.11 -6.27
CA ALA A 121 -13.36 16.60 -5.64
C ALA A 121 -13.30 18.12 -5.38
N LYS A 122 -12.16 18.62 -4.86
CA LYS A 122 -11.95 20.06 -4.65
C LYS A 122 -11.93 20.87 -5.95
N SER A 123 -11.51 20.27 -7.06
CA SER A 123 -11.52 20.92 -8.37
C SER A 123 -12.88 20.87 -9.08
N GLY A 124 -13.92 20.30 -8.45
CA GLY A 124 -15.26 20.19 -9.02
C GLY A 124 -15.41 19.14 -10.12
N ARG A 125 -14.36 18.36 -10.43
CA ARG A 125 -14.32 17.38 -11.53
C ARG A 125 -14.71 15.98 -11.05
N ILE A 126 -15.75 15.89 -10.23
CA ILE A 126 -16.17 14.64 -9.56
C ILE A 126 -16.48 13.53 -10.57
N GLU A 127 -16.95 13.88 -11.76
CA GLU A 127 -17.21 12.96 -12.87
C GLU A 127 -15.98 12.13 -13.29
N GLU A 128 -14.76 12.66 -13.13
CA GLU A 128 -13.52 11.93 -13.41
C GLU A 128 -13.29 10.76 -12.42
N LEU A 129 -13.96 10.75 -11.27
CA LEU A 129 -13.84 9.69 -10.27
C LEU A 129 -14.71 8.47 -10.56
N ARG A 130 -15.62 8.51 -11.54
CA ARG A 130 -16.46 7.34 -11.93
C ARG A 130 -15.67 6.19 -12.55
N ALA A 131 -14.45 6.47 -12.98
CA ALA A 131 -13.54 5.51 -13.56
C ALA A 131 -12.33 5.31 -12.64
N THR A 132 -11.82 4.07 -12.63
CA THR A 132 -10.58 3.74 -11.91
C THR A 132 -9.42 4.56 -12.47
N PRO A 133 -8.49 5.04 -11.61
CA PRO A 133 -7.35 5.83 -12.07
C PRO A 133 -6.44 5.02 -13.02
N GLU A 134 -5.92 5.64 -14.09
CA GLU A 134 -4.99 5.00 -15.06
C GLU A 134 -3.77 4.35 -14.36
N LYS A 135 -3.34 4.92 -13.23
CA LYS A 135 -2.22 4.40 -12.43
C LYS A 135 -2.51 3.04 -11.76
N TYR A 136 -3.78 2.71 -11.55
CA TYR A 136 -4.25 1.52 -10.84
C TYR A 136 -5.33 0.79 -11.65
N PRO A 137 -4.98 0.24 -12.83
CA PRO A 137 -5.93 -0.42 -13.71
C PRO A 137 -6.42 -1.78 -13.17
N GLU A 138 -5.75 -2.32 -12.14
CA GLU A 138 -6.12 -3.59 -11.51
C GLU A 138 -7.24 -3.44 -10.46
N LEU A 139 -7.67 -2.21 -10.16
CA LEU A 139 -8.78 -1.98 -9.24
C LEU A 139 -10.09 -2.34 -9.92
N ASN A 140 -11.01 -2.97 -9.19
CA ASN A 140 -12.38 -3.14 -9.63
C ASN A 140 -13.08 -1.77 -9.62
N ASN A 141 -13.77 -1.44 -10.71
CA ASN A 141 -14.47 -0.16 -10.83
C ASN A 141 -15.64 -0.03 -9.85
N GLU A 142 -16.36 -1.12 -9.57
CA GLU A 142 -17.46 -1.11 -8.61
C GLU A 142 -16.93 -0.81 -7.20
N GLU A 143 -15.90 -1.54 -6.75
CA GLU A 143 -15.26 -1.31 -5.46
C GLU A 143 -14.63 0.09 -5.35
N TRP A 144 -14.11 0.61 -6.46
CA TRP A 144 -13.58 1.97 -6.53
C TRP A 144 -14.67 3.02 -6.34
N ASN A 145 -15.81 2.87 -7.01
CA ASN A 145 -16.92 3.79 -6.89
C ASN A 145 -17.49 3.79 -5.46
N ASP A 146 -17.71 2.62 -4.87
CA ASP A 146 -18.13 2.51 -3.47
C ASP A 146 -17.14 3.20 -2.54
N PHE A 147 -15.84 2.95 -2.75
CA PHE A 147 -14.79 3.58 -1.98
C PHE A 147 -14.79 5.12 -2.14
N VAL A 148 -14.97 5.65 -3.34
CA VAL A 148 -15.08 7.10 -3.59
C VAL A 148 -16.27 7.68 -2.82
N LEU A 149 -17.44 7.04 -2.89
CA LEU A 149 -18.63 7.48 -2.17
C LEU A 149 -18.37 7.58 -0.66
N THR A 150 -17.75 6.56 -0.05
CA THR A 150 -17.43 6.59 1.39
C THR A 150 -16.51 7.77 1.77
N ARG A 151 -15.60 8.18 0.88
CA ARG A 151 -14.62 9.26 1.11
C ARG A 151 -15.16 10.65 0.83
N LEU A 152 -16.29 10.76 0.14
CA LEU A 152 -16.99 12.03 -0.11
C LEU A 152 -18.13 12.28 0.88
N THR A 153 -18.41 11.34 1.79
CA THR A 153 -19.41 11.55 2.85
C THR A 153 -19.06 12.75 3.75
N PRO A 154 -20.06 13.53 4.18
CA PRO A 154 -19.83 14.64 5.12
C PRO A 154 -19.14 14.19 6.41
N GLU A 155 -19.51 13.01 6.92
CA GLU A 155 -18.92 12.42 8.12
C GLU A 155 -17.41 12.18 7.97
N PHE A 156 -16.99 11.59 6.85
CA PHE A 156 -15.57 11.36 6.59
C PHE A 156 -14.80 12.69 6.43
N LEU A 157 -15.38 13.65 5.72
CA LEU A 157 -14.76 14.95 5.49
C LEU A 157 -14.59 15.73 6.80
N ALA A 158 -15.63 15.78 7.64
CA ALA A 158 -15.57 16.41 8.96
C ALA A 158 -14.53 15.76 9.87
N LEU A 159 -14.48 14.41 9.89
CA LEU A 159 -13.47 13.68 10.65
C LEU A 159 -12.06 13.98 10.13
N SER A 160 -11.87 13.97 8.80
CA SER A 160 -10.59 14.29 8.18
C SER A 160 -10.13 15.70 8.54
N GLU A 161 -11.02 16.70 8.46
CA GLU A 161 -10.74 18.09 8.80
C GLU A 161 -10.33 18.24 10.27
N ALA A 162 -11.03 17.57 11.19
CA ALA A 162 -10.68 17.57 12.62
C ALA A 162 -9.33 16.90 12.93
N GLN A 163 -8.91 15.89 12.16
CA GLN A 163 -7.64 15.19 12.37
C GLN A 163 -6.41 15.93 11.79
N VAL A 164 -6.57 16.74 10.75
CA VAL A 164 -5.46 17.51 10.14
C VAL A 164 -4.71 18.41 11.14
N PRO A 165 -5.37 19.26 11.95
CA PRO A 165 -4.67 20.10 12.91
C PRO A 165 -4.01 19.27 14.02
N ARG A 166 -4.67 18.20 14.49
CA ARG A 166 -4.09 17.27 15.49
C ARG A 166 -2.80 16.64 14.98
N ALA A 167 -2.76 16.23 13.71
CA ALA A 167 -1.55 15.67 13.11
C ALA A 167 -0.41 16.69 13.02
N LYS A 168 -0.71 17.97 12.80
CA LYS A 168 0.28 19.06 12.77
C LYS A 168 0.88 19.37 14.15
N MET A 169 0.19 19.04 15.24
CA MET A 169 0.69 19.19 16.61
C MET A 169 1.73 18.14 16.99
N ASN A 170 2.07 17.18 16.10
CA ASN A 170 3.13 16.23 16.39
C ASN A 170 4.51 16.90 16.32
N LEU A 171 5.13 17.10 17.48
CA LEU A 171 6.46 17.71 17.62
C LEU A 171 7.61 16.68 17.47
N SER A 172 7.35 15.40 17.75
CA SER A 172 8.37 14.34 17.70
C SER A 172 8.23 13.52 16.42
N HIS A 173 8.90 13.99 15.37
CA HIS A 173 8.95 13.26 14.10
C HIS A 173 9.98 12.12 14.21
N HIS A 174 9.52 10.89 14.04
CA HIS A 174 10.41 9.74 13.98
C HIS A 174 11.38 9.87 12.78
N ARG A 175 12.69 9.72 13.03
CA ARG A 175 13.78 9.83 12.03
C ARG A 175 14.46 8.47 11.74
N SER A 176 13.69 7.41 11.50
CA SER A 176 14.32 6.12 11.14
C SER A 176 14.94 6.21 9.74
N PRO A 177 16.01 5.43 9.48
CA PRO A 177 16.42 5.10 8.12
C PRO A 177 15.26 4.53 7.31
N ARG A 178 15.32 4.66 5.99
CA ARG A 178 14.26 4.19 5.08
C ARG A 178 13.99 2.69 5.21
N ARG A 179 14.96 1.91 5.69
CA ARG A 179 14.86 0.46 5.91
C ARG A 179 14.32 0.09 7.30
N GLY A 180 13.95 1.07 8.12
CA GLY A 180 13.37 0.88 9.44
C GLY A 180 14.41 0.67 10.55
N MET A 181 13.92 0.63 11.79
CA MET A 181 14.77 0.53 13.00
C MET A 181 15.71 -0.68 13.02
N PRO A 182 15.29 -1.90 12.60
CA PRO A 182 16.18 -3.05 12.63
C PRO A 182 17.43 -2.93 11.73
N ASN A 183 17.41 -1.99 10.77
CA ASN A 183 18.51 -1.76 9.84
C ASN A 183 19.38 -0.55 10.23
N VAL A 184 19.11 0.12 11.36
CA VAL A 184 19.90 1.29 11.79
C VAL A 184 21.37 0.95 11.90
N GLU A 185 21.71 -0.16 12.54
CA GLU A 185 23.11 -0.60 12.70
C GLU A 185 23.79 -0.94 11.37
N GLN A 186 23.03 -1.36 10.35
CA GLN A 186 23.56 -1.67 9.02
C GLN A 186 23.67 -0.44 8.10
N ASP A 187 22.86 0.59 8.37
CA ASP A 187 22.77 1.81 7.57
C ASP A 187 23.67 2.94 8.13
N LEU A 188 24.33 2.72 9.28
CA LEU A 188 25.39 3.57 9.86
C LEU A 188 26.70 3.40 9.08
#